data_AF-A0A5E4R7J2-F1
#
_entry.id   AF-A0A5E4R7J2-F1
#
_cell.length_a   1.000
_cell.length_b   1.000
_cell.length_c   1.000
_cell.angle_alpha   90.00
_cell.angle_beta   90.00
_cell.angle_gamma   90.00
#
_symmetry.space_group_name_H-M   'P 1'
#
loop_
_entity.id
_entity.type
_entity.pdbx_description
1 polymer ?
#
loop_
_entity_poly.entity_id
_entity_poly.type
_entity_poly.pdbx_seq_one_letter_code
_entity_poly.pdbx_strand_id
1 'polypeptide(L)'
;MQRISNDQLNELEKIVTKLPLPVISKYLMIETGIEWRYISQAVRKAKMPMVPGSIAKILCKFVSKNLTPEELAETVSKFRLIYFEELEQ
;
A
#
# COMPACT_ATOMS: atom_id res chain seq x y z
N MET A 1 -10.17 21.55 -3.44
CA MET A 1 -9.68 20.21 -3.83
C MET A 1 -8.19 20.13 -3.48
N GLN A 2 -7.85 19.57 -2.32
CA GLN A 2 -6.46 19.30 -1.99
C GLN A 2 -5.99 18.14 -2.87
N ARG A 3 -4.87 18.34 -3.59
CA ARG A 3 -4.26 17.30 -4.39
C ARG A 3 -3.62 16.30 -3.44
N ILE A 4 -3.75 15.01 -3.75
CA ILE A 4 -2.96 13.97 -3.09
C ILE A 4 -1.48 14.36 -3.19
N SER A 5 -0.83 14.47 -2.04
CA SER A 5 0.58 14.85 -1.97
C SER A 5 1.43 13.68 -2.49
N ASN A 6 2.22 13.93 -3.54
CA ASN A 6 3.16 12.93 -4.08
C ASN A 6 4.10 12.37 -3.00
N ASP A 7 4.36 13.15 -1.95
CA ASP A 7 5.19 12.75 -0.82
C ASP A 7 4.58 11.56 -0.04
N GLN A 8 3.28 11.60 0.24
CA GLN A 8 2.57 10.52 0.96
C GLN A 8 2.48 9.23 0.14
N LEU A 9 2.28 9.34 -1.18
CA LEU A 9 2.32 8.18 -2.06
C LEU A 9 3.72 7.55 -2.09
N ASN A 10 4.76 8.38 -2.15
CA ASN A 10 6.15 7.92 -2.14
C ASN A 10 6.52 7.27 -0.79
N GLU A 11 6.03 7.83 0.32
CA GLU A 11 6.19 7.23 1.64
C GLU A 11 5.48 5.87 1.74
N LEU A 12 4.23 5.77 1.29
CA LEU A 12 3.50 4.51 1.23
C LEU A 12 4.25 3.47 0.39
N GLU A 13 4.75 3.86 -0.78
CA GLU A 13 5.53 2.98 -1.65
C GLU A 13 6.77 2.45 -0.92
N LYS A 14 7.53 3.34 -0.26
CA LYS A 14 8.72 2.98 0.52
C LYS A 14 8.41 2.05 1.69
N ILE A 15 7.31 2.27 2.41
CA ILE A 15 6.92 1.39 3.52
C ILE A 15 6.56 0.01 2.98
N VAL A 16 5.66 -0.06 2.00
CA VAL A 16 5.14 -1.32 1.47
C VAL A 16 6.24 -2.13 0.78
N THR A 17 7.20 -1.48 0.10
CA THR A 17 8.34 -2.19 -0.53
C THR A 17 9.24 -2.92 0.46
N LYS A 18 9.27 -2.48 1.74
CA LYS A 18 10.10 -3.06 2.79
C LYS A 18 9.38 -4.13 3.62
N LEU A 19 8.06 -4.21 3.54
CA LEU A 19 7.27 -5.19 4.27
C LEU A 19 7.28 -6.56 3.58
N PRO A 20 7.28 -7.67 4.35
CA PRO A 20 7.06 -9.00 3.78
C PRO A 20 5.65 -9.14 3.17
N LEU A 21 5.52 -9.92 2.10
CA LEU A 21 4.23 -10.17 1.44
C LEU A 21 3.12 -10.69 2.38
N PRO A 22 3.39 -11.60 3.35
CA PRO A 22 2.37 -12.03 4.29
C PRO A 22 1.81 -10.88 5.13
N VAL A 23 2.67 -9.95 5.56
CA VAL A 23 2.30 -8.76 6.32
C VAL A 23 1.44 -7.85 5.45
N ILE A 24 1.90 -7.55 4.23
CA ILE A 24 1.14 -6.72 3.29
C ILE A 24 -0.24 -7.34 3.05
N SER A 25 -0.33 -8.64 2.79
CA SER A 25 -1.62 -9.32 2.55
C SER A 25 -2.55 -9.28 3.76
N LYS A 26 -2.01 -9.40 4.98
CA LYS A 26 -2.80 -9.38 6.23
C LYS A 26 -3.38 -7.99 6.49
N TYR A 27 -2.56 -6.95 6.39
CA TYR A 27 -2.95 -5.60 6.76
C TYR A 27 -3.61 -4.82 5.62
N LEU A 28 -3.39 -5.18 4.35
CA LEU A 28 -4.01 -4.51 3.21
C LEU A 28 -5.55 -4.40 3.37
N MET A 29 -6.22 -5.50 3.71
CA MET A 29 -7.68 -5.49 3.86
C MET A 29 -8.12 -4.65 5.07
N ILE A 30 -7.40 -4.74 6.19
CA ILE A 30 -7.73 -4.04 7.44
C ILE A 30 -7.56 -2.52 7.25
N GLU A 31 -6.46 -2.10 6.63
CA GLU A 31 -6.07 -0.69 6.56
C GLU A 31 -6.67 0.05 5.37
N THR A 32 -6.93 -0.66 4.26
CA THR A 32 -7.39 -0.02 3.02
C THR A 32 -8.76 -0.49 2.55
N GLY A 33 -9.32 -1.53 3.17
CA GLY A 33 -10.55 -2.19 2.70
C GLY A 33 -10.38 -2.97 1.40
N ILE A 34 -9.16 -3.02 0.82
CA ILE A 34 -8.91 -3.66 -0.46
C ILE A 34 -8.59 -5.14 -0.24
N GLU A 35 -9.34 -6.02 -0.91
CA GLU A 35 -9.01 -7.44 -0.85
C GLU A 35 -7.69 -7.72 -1.58
N TRP A 36 -6.86 -8.56 -0.96
CA TRP A 36 -5.62 -9.06 -1.56
C TRP A 36 -5.82 -9.67 -2.95
N ARG A 37 -6.97 -10.30 -3.19
CA ARG A 37 -7.32 -10.90 -4.49
C ARG A 37 -7.33 -9.85 -5.61
N TYR A 38 -7.81 -8.63 -5.34
CA TYR A 38 -7.82 -7.55 -6.34
C TYR A 38 -6.40 -7.08 -6.67
N ILE A 39 -5.57 -6.86 -5.66
CA ILE A 39 -4.18 -6.42 -5.85
C ILE A 39 -3.36 -7.50 -6.56
N SER A 40 -3.42 -8.75 -6.08
CA SER A 40 -2.71 -9.88 -6.69
C SER A 40 -3.13 -10.12 -8.14
N GLN A 41 -4.43 -9.99 -8.46
CA GLN A 41 -4.91 -10.09 -9.84
C GLN A 41 -4.43 -8.90 -10.68
N ALA A 42 -4.40 -7.69 -10.15
CA ALA A 42 -3.90 -6.51 -10.85
C ALA A 42 -2.40 -6.61 -11.16
N VAL A 43 -1.59 -7.10 -10.22
CA VAL A 43 -0.15 -7.39 -10.42
C VAL A 43 0.04 -8.44 -11.54
N ARG A 44 -0.73 -9.53 -11.49
CA ARG A 44 -0.69 -10.57 -12.54
C ARG A 44 -1.13 -10.05 -13.91
N LYS A 45 -2.21 -9.26 -13.96
CA LYS A 45 -2.69 -8.62 -15.20
C LYS A 45 -1.67 -7.66 -15.78
N ALA A 46 -0.92 -6.95 -14.92
CA ALA A 46 0.18 -6.08 -15.32
C ALA A 46 1.46 -6.84 -15.72
N LYS A 47 1.46 -8.19 -15.67
CA LYS A 47 2.63 -9.05 -15.92
C LYS A 47 3.83 -8.69 -15.04
N MET A 48 3.57 -8.22 -13.83
CA MET A 48 4.59 -7.85 -12.86
C MET A 48 4.91 -9.03 -11.93
N PRO A 49 6.16 -9.14 -11.43
CA PRO A 49 6.50 -10.15 -10.44
C PRO A 49 5.74 -9.91 -9.13
N MET A 50 5.30 -10.97 -8.45
CA MET A 50 4.61 -10.88 -7.16
C MET A 50 5.61 -10.58 -6.04
N VAL A 51 6.12 -9.36 -6.01
CA VAL A 51 7.10 -8.86 -5.03
C VAL A 51 6.58 -7.56 -4.42
N PRO A 52 7.03 -7.18 -3.20
CA PRO A 52 6.55 -5.99 -2.49
C PRO A 52 6.56 -4.72 -3.34
N GLY A 53 7.61 -4.50 -4.15
CA GLY A 53 7.69 -3.33 -5.03
C GLY A 53 6.61 -3.27 -6.12
N SER A 54 6.23 -4.39 -6.72
CA SER A 54 5.12 -4.43 -7.69
C SER A 54 3.79 -4.13 -7.01
N ILE A 55 3.61 -4.67 -5.81
CA ILE A 55 2.40 -4.48 -5.01
C ILE A 55 2.26 -3.03 -4.59
N ALA A 56 3.34 -2.43 -4.09
CA ALA A 56 3.40 -1.03 -3.71
C ALA A 56 2.98 -0.11 -4.87
N LYS A 57 3.46 -0.36 -6.09
CA LYS A 57 3.07 0.42 -7.29
C LYS A 57 1.59 0.30 -7.62
N ILE A 58 1.04 -0.92 -7.59
CA ILE A 58 -0.38 -1.16 -7.87
C ILE A 58 -1.25 -0.53 -6.77
N LEU A 59 -0.85 -0.67 -5.51
CA LEU A 59 -1.52 -0.09 -4.36
C LEU A 59 -1.51 1.44 -4.44
N CYS A 60 -0.35 2.06 -4.65
CA CYS A 60 -0.21 3.51 -4.80
C CYS A 60 -1.11 4.05 -5.92
N LYS A 61 -1.19 3.33 -7.05
CA LYS A 61 -2.07 3.69 -8.17
C LYS A 61 -3.56 3.53 -7.84
N PHE A 62 -3.92 2.58 -6.98
CA PHE A 62 -5.29 2.40 -6.52
C PHE A 62 -5.66 3.50 -5.54
N VAL A 63 -4.84 3.72 -4.51
CA VAL A 63 -5.14 4.74 -3.49
C VAL A 63 -5.14 6.14 -4.07
N SER A 64 -4.25 6.45 -5.02
CA SER A 64 -4.24 7.75 -5.70
C SER A 64 -5.52 8.04 -6.51
N LYS A 65 -6.32 7.02 -6.81
CA LYS A 65 -7.55 7.15 -7.61
C LYS A 65 -8.83 7.02 -6.80
N ASN A 66 -8.78 6.33 -5.66
CA ASN A 66 -9.96 5.95 -4.89
C ASN A 66 -10.02 6.60 -3.51
N LEU A 67 -8.90 7.06 -2.96
CA LEU A 67 -8.84 7.67 -1.63
C LEU A 67 -8.68 9.19 -1.75
N THR A 68 -9.27 9.90 -0.80
CA THR A 68 -9.02 11.34 -0.58
C THR A 68 -7.63 11.54 0.06
N PRO A 69 -7.06 12.76 0.02
CA PRO A 69 -5.78 13.04 0.67
C PRO A 69 -5.77 12.73 2.18
N GLU A 70 -6.91 12.93 2.86
CA GLU A 70 -7.06 12.66 4.29
C GLU A 70 -7.02 11.16 4.57
N GLU A 71 -7.77 10.37 3.81
CA GLU A 71 -7.76 8.90 3.95
C GLU A 71 -6.41 8.29 3.54
N LEU A 72 -5.70 8.89 2.58
CA LEU A 72 -4.34 8.48 2.25
C LEU A 72 -3.38 8.77 3.41
N ALA A 73 -3.46 9.95 4.03
CA ALA A 73 -2.64 10.31 5.19
C ALA A 73 -2.86 9.34 6.35
N GLU A 74 -4.12 8.97 6.60
CA GLU A 74 -4.48 7.97 7.59
C GLU A 74 -3.90 6.59 7.22
N THR A 75 -4.07 6.14 5.97
CA THR A 75 -3.52 4.88 5.47
C THR A 75 -2.00 4.81 5.65
N VAL A 76 -1.28 5.87 5.26
CA VAL A 76 0.17 5.98 5.42
C VAL A 76 0.56 5.87 6.89
N SER A 77 -0.16 6.56 7.78
CA SER A 77 0.11 6.53 9.22
C SER A 77 -0.07 5.14 9.81
N LYS A 78 -1.11 4.39 9.39
CA LYS A 78 -1.34 3.02 9.86
C LYS A 78 -0.29 2.05 9.32
N PHE A 79 0.06 2.14 8.03
CA PHE A 79 1.17 1.35 7.46
C PHE A 79 2.51 1.65 8.12
N ARG A 80 2.75 2.90 8.54
CA ARG A 80 3.95 3.29 9.28
C ARG A 80 4.01 2.64 10.65
N LEU A 81 2.88 2.53 11.36
CA LEU A 81 2.79 1.81 12.61
C LEU A 81 3.10 0.32 12.42
N ILE A 82 2.49 -0.32 11.42
CA ILE A 82 2.74 -1.73 11.08
C ILE A 82 4.21 -1.96 10.73
N TYR A 83 4.82 -1.06 9.97
CA TYR A 83 6.23 -1.11 9.63
C TYR A 83 7.13 -1.09 10.86
N PHE A 84 6.78 -0.27 11.86
CA PHE A 84 7.50 -0.21 13.12
C PHE A 84 7.34 -1.50 13.92
N GLU A 85 6.11 -2.02 14.06
CA GLU A 85 5.83 -3.23 14.83
C GLU A 85 6.44 -4.50 14.22
N GLU A 86 6.49 -4.63 12.89
CA GLU A 86 6.90 -5.86 12.21
C GLU A 86 8.40 -5.91 11.86
N LEU A 87 9.15 -4.79 11.98
CA LEU A 87 10.59 -4.75 11.70
C LEU A 87 11.48 -4.48 12.92
N GLU A 88 10.91 -4.10 14.07
CA GLU A 88 11.64 -4.05 15.36
C GLU A 88 11.50 -5.34 16.20
N GLN A 89 10.93 -6.41 15.63
CA GLN A 89 10.98 -7.77 16.20
C GLN A 89 12.06 -8.62 15.53
#